data_AF-A0A2S0UBF0-F1
#
_entry.id   AF-A0A2S0UBF0-F1
#
_cell.length_a   1.000
_cell.length_b   1.000
_cell.length_c   1.000
_cell.angle_alpha   90.00
_cell.angle_beta   90.00
_cell.angle_gamma   90.00
#
_symmetry.space_group_name_H-M   'P 1'
#
loop_
_entity.id
_entity.type
_entity.pdbx_description
1 polymer ?
#
loop_
_entity_poly.entity_id
_entity_poly.type
_entity_poly.pdbx_seq_one_letter_code
_entity_poly.pdbx_strand_id
1 'polypeptide(L)'
;MKSWIRPLFVLLFASLLISACTSKKDALPATGTPTTQDGIMLIIDGGKYTPDVTQRLHVDFSDGITVRDVLASNGAIRLSADGSKIESVSEVSLDADLGWGVRLNGEDIPPESWDKLLSNRDEVMVLVEAHTNDGPDRKNHVVLKINGGLNYPTLKHYYIDMYTDSISVRQLLLNSGIVQLNESRKSVMSVDGYMPRVTERWIVKVNNKKLLDSALDMLLKPSDTVEVLLDRI
;
A
#
# COMPACT_ATOMS: atom_id res chain seq x y z
N MET A 1 36.50 -33.80 -65.64
CA MET A 1 37.55 -34.14 -64.65
C MET A 1 36.86 -34.75 -63.44
N LYS A 2 36.89 -36.09 -63.33
CA LYS A 2 37.64 -36.87 -62.31
C LYS A 2 37.22 -36.49 -60.89
N SER A 3 36.30 -37.22 -60.23
CA SER A 3 36.39 -38.58 -59.67
C SER A 3 37.48 -38.72 -58.59
N TRP A 4 37.08 -38.92 -57.32
CA TRP A 4 37.31 -40.16 -56.54
C TRP A 4 36.79 -40.01 -55.11
N ILE A 5 35.76 -40.75 -54.67
CA ILE A 5 35.71 -42.14 -54.17
C ILE A 5 36.17 -42.28 -52.70
N ARG A 6 35.16 -42.61 -51.86
CA ARG A 6 35.17 -43.17 -50.47
C ARG A 6 35.85 -44.56 -50.45
N PRO A 7 36.31 -45.16 -49.32
CA PRO A 7 35.43 -45.84 -48.31
C PRO A 7 35.99 -45.81 -46.85
N LEU A 8 35.16 -45.78 -45.79
CA LEU A 8 34.44 -46.88 -45.08
C LEU A 8 35.34 -47.89 -44.34
N PHE A 9 35.25 -47.93 -43.00
CA PHE A 9 35.33 -49.09 -42.07
C PHE A 9 35.16 -48.54 -40.63
N VAL A 10 33.99 -48.52 -39.98
CA VAL A 10 33.21 -49.58 -39.32
C VAL A 10 33.96 -50.31 -38.18
N LEU A 11 33.55 -50.04 -36.92
CA LEU A 11 33.11 -50.98 -35.85
C LEU A 11 33.14 -50.23 -34.49
N LEU A 12 32.01 -49.86 -33.89
CA LEU A 12 31.07 -50.67 -33.06
C LEU A 12 31.62 -50.95 -31.66
N PHE A 13 31.05 -50.32 -30.63
CA PHE A 13 30.84 -50.81 -29.25
C PHE A 13 30.11 -49.67 -28.47
N ALA A 14 28.78 -49.68 -28.41
CA ALA A 14 27.99 -50.25 -27.32
C ALA A 14 28.30 -49.63 -25.94
N SER A 15 27.45 -48.70 -25.50
CA SER A 15 26.90 -48.70 -24.13
C SER A 15 25.78 -47.67 -24.00
N LEU A 16 24.59 -48.20 -23.67
CA LEU A 16 23.48 -47.45 -23.11
C LEU A 16 23.94 -46.68 -21.87
N LEU A 17 23.67 -45.38 -21.82
CA LEU A 17 23.31 -44.71 -20.59
C LEU A 17 22.11 -43.81 -20.87
N ILE A 18 20.93 -44.40 -20.70
CA ILE A 18 19.67 -43.68 -20.54
C ILE A 18 19.76 -43.01 -19.17
N SER A 19 20.35 -41.82 -19.09
CA SER A 19 20.11 -40.92 -17.97
C SER A 19 18.78 -40.24 -18.20
N ALA A 20 17.70 -40.96 -17.88
CA ALA A 20 16.46 -40.32 -17.51
C ALA A 20 16.73 -39.56 -16.21
N CYS A 21 17.02 -38.26 -16.31
CA CYS A 21 16.86 -37.35 -15.19
C CYS A 21 15.36 -37.31 -14.87
N THR A 22 14.93 -38.22 -14.01
CA THR A 22 13.72 -38.04 -13.22
C THR A 22 13.94 -36.76 -12.42
N SER A 23 13.38 -35.66 -12.90
CA SER A 23 13.20 -34.48 -12.05
C SER A 23 12.14 -34.87 -11.03
N LYS A 24 12.59 -35.48 -9.93
CA LYS A 24 11.85 -35.48 -8.68
C LYS A 24 11.60 -34.02 -8.38
N LYS A 25 10.37 -33.56 -8.66
CA LYS A 25 9.83 -32.41 -7.96
C LYS A 25 9.82 -32.82 -6.49
N ASP A 26 10.85 -32.40 -5.77
CA ASP A 26 10.78 -32.31 -4.32
C ASP A 26 9.61 -31.37 -4.04
N ALA A 27 8.46 -31.99 -3.78
CA ALA A 27 7.35 -31.33 -3.14
C ALA A 27 7.88 -30.90 -1.79
N LEU A 28 8.21 -29.60 -1.68
CA LEU A 28 8.23 -28.90 -0.41
C LEU A 28 7.01 -29.37 0.40
N PRO A 29 7.16 -29.70 1.69
CA PRO A 29 6.02 -30.08 2.50
C PRO A 29 5.01 -28.94 2.42
N ALA A 30 3.84 -29.22 1.82
CA ALA A 30 2.67 -28.39 1.94
C ALA A 30 2.27 -28.38 3.41
N THR A 31 2.94 -27.54 4.19
CA THR A 31 2.56 -27.24 5.56
C THR A 31 1.60 -26.08 5.46
N GLY A 32 0.33 -26.43 5.58
CA GLY A 32 -0.80 -25.56 5.27
C GLY A 32 -1.83 -26.38 4.52
N THR A 33 -2.54 -27.24 5.26
CA THR A 33 -3.94 -27.50 4.93
C THR A 33 -4.59 -26.17 4.55
N PRO A 34 -5.40 -26.09 3.47
CA PRO A 34 -6.32 -24.97 3.35
C PRO A 34 -7.23 -25.10 4.56
N THR A 35 -6.94 -24.33 5.62
CA THR A 35 -7.91 -24.09 6.68
C THR A 35 -9.15 -23.63 5.95
N THR A 36 -10.20 -24.43 6.06
CA THR A 36 -11.56 -24.00 5.79
C THR A 36 -11.67 -22.65 6.47
N GLN A 37 -11.66 -21.54 5.71
CA GLN A 37 -11.61 -20.19 6.29
C GLN A 37 -13.00 -19.91 6.87
N ASP A 38 -13.23 -20.45 8.05
CA ASP A 38 -14.31 -20.06 8.94
C ASP A 38 -13.78 -18.85 9.72
N GLY A 39 -14.48 -17.73 9.60
CA GLY A 39 -14.08 -16.42 10.10
C GLY A 39 -14.59 -15.31 9.19
N ILE A 40 -14.31 -14.08 9.57
CA ILE A 40 -14.67 -12.87 8.84
C ILE A 40 -13.41 -12.36 8.12
N MET A 41 -13.58 -11.86 6.91
CA MET A 41 -12.50 -11.23 6.17
C MET A 41 -12.58 -9.71 6.33
N LEU A 42 -11.59 -9.11 6.99
CA LEU A 42 -11.43 -7.66 7.01
C LEU A 42 -10.43 -7.24 5.93
N ILE A 43 -10.87 -6.38 5.02
CA ILE A 43 -10.06 -5.84 3.93
C ILE A 43 -9.86 -4.35 4.18
N ILE A 44 -8.62 -3.93 4.37
CA ILE A 44 -8.24 -2.51 4.25
C ILE A 44 -7.81 -2.31 2.81
N ASP A 45 -8.58 -1.54 2.06
CA ASP A 45 -8.27 -1.23 0.66
C ASP A 45 -7.59 0.14 0.55
N GLY A 46 -6.27 0.13 0.44
CA GLY A 46 -5.48 1.32 0.09
C GLY A 46 -5.64 1.73 -1.38
N GLY A 47 -6.42 0.97 -2.17
CA GLY A 47 -6.69 1.18 -3.57
C GLY A 47 -5.42 1.12 -4.44
N LYS A 48 -5.49 1.69 -5.64
CA LYS A 48 -4.32 1.81 -6.53
C LYS A 48 -3.25 2.76 -5.98
N TYR A 49 -3.61 3.60 -5.01
CA TYR A 49 -2.85 4.77 -4.60
C TYR A 49 -1.94 4.49 -3.40
N THR A 50 -2.37 3.61 -2.49
CA THR A 50 -1.59 3.18 -1.33
C THR A 50 -1.55 1.65 -1.22
N PRO A 51 -1.04 0.93 -2.24
CA PRO A 51 -1.05 -0.53 -2.26
C PRO A 51 -0.27 -1.16 -1.09
N ASP A 52 0.73 -0.45 -0.56
CA ASP A 52 1.50 -0.84 0.63
C ASP A 52 0.67 -0.86 1.93
N VAL A 53 -0.54 -0.28 1.89
CA VAL A 53 -1.50 -0.22 3.00
C VAL A 53 -2.59 -1.29 2.84
N THR A 54 -2.77 -1.83 1.63
CA THR A 54 -3.78 -2.86 1.38
C THR A 54 -3.49 -4.11 2.20
N GLN A 55 -4.41 -4.46 3.08
CA GLN A 55 -4.29 -5.61 3.99
C GLN A 55 -5.54 -6.47 3.92
N ARG A 56 -5.35 -7.78 4.03
CA ARG A 56 -6.42 -8.74 4.23
C ARG A 56 -6.15 -9.45 5.55
N LEU A 57 -7.07 -9.28 6.49
CA LEU A 57 -6.94 -9.72 7.86
C LEU A 57 -8.07 -10.71 8.14
N HIS A 58 -7.70 -11.87 8.67
CA HIS A 58 -8.68 -12.84 9.11
C HIS A 58 -9.07 -12.52 10.55
N VAL A 59 -10.38 -12.47 10.81
CA VAL A 59 -10.94 -12.27 12.14
C VAL A 59 -11.72 -13.52 12.52
N ASP A 60 -11.42 -14.11 13.67
CA ASP A 60 -12.11 -15.29 14.15
C ASP A 60 -13.61 -14.98 14.34
N PHE A 61 -14.47 -15.86 13.83
CA PHE A 61 -15.91 -15.70 14.00
C PHE A 61 -16.33 -16.12 15.41
N SER A 62 -17.13 -15.27 16.05
CA SER A 62 -17.82 -15.59 17.31
C SER A 62 -19.26 -15.11 17.24
N ASP A 63 -20.18 -15.87 17.82
CA ASP A 63 -21.59 -15.46 17.90
C ASP A 63 -21.72 -14.08 18.55
N GLY A 64 -22.49 -13.19 17.91
CA GLY A 64 -22.71 -11.83 18.40
C GLY A 64 -21.70 -10.79 17.92
N ILE A 65 -20.68 -11.16 17.14
CA ILE A 65 -19.70 -10.20 16.60
C ILE A 65 -20.37 -9.24 15.60
N THR A 66 -20.04 -7.96 15.72
CA THR A 66 -20.56 -6.87 14.86
C THR A 66 -19.51 -6.36 13.88
N VAL A 67 -19.94 -5.57 12.89
CA VAL A 67 -19.02 -4.80 12.03
C VAL A 67 -18.09 -3.93 12.88
N ARG A 68 -18.62 -3.25 13.90
CA ARG A 68 -17.85 -2.40 14.80
C ARG A 68 -16.74 -3.17 15.52
N ASP A 69 -17.04 -4.37 16.01
CA ASP A 69 -16.04 -5.23 16.68
C ASP A 69 -14.93 -5.64 15.71
N VAL A 70 -15.28 -6.00 14.47
CA VAL A 70 -14.31 -6.34 13.43
C VAL A 70 -13.42 -5.16 13.09
N LEU A 71 -13.98 -3.96 12.94
CA LEU A 71 -13.21 -2.74 12.70
C LEU A 71 -12.22 -2.49 13.84
N ALA A 72 -12.61 -2.69 15.10
CA ALA A 72 -11.74 -2.45 16.26
C ALA A 72 -10.72 -3.58 16.55
N SER A 73 -10.81 -4.72 15.87
CA SER A 73 -10.19 -5.98 16.31
C SER A 73 -8.65 -6.05 16.26
N ASN A 74 -7.99 -5.31 15.36
CA ASN A 74 -6.58 -5.55 15.02
C ASN A 74 -5.64 -4.36 15.28
N GLY A 75 -6.17 -3.24 15.80
CA GLY A 75 -5.38 -2.04 16.08
C GLY A 75 -4.94 -1.23 14.86
N ALA A 76 -5.16 -1.72 13.62
CA ALA A 76 -4.92 -0.96 12.41
C ALA A 76 -5.98 0.13 12.24
N ILE A 77 -7.24 -0.13 12.55
CA ILE A 77 -8.31 0.86 12.44
C ILE A 77 -8.57 1.46 13.82
N ARG A 78 -8.53 2.80 13.89
CA ARG A 78 -8.86 3.55 15.11
C ARG A 78 -10.18 4.28 14.91
N LEU A 79 -11.19 3.89 15.69
CA LEU A 79 -12.48 4.57 15.73
C LEU A 79 -12.42 5.80 16.63
N SER A 80 -13.34 6.75 16.43
CA SER A 80 -13.57 7.84 17.36
C SER A 80 -14.05 7.33 18.72
N ALA A 81 -13.96 8.18 19.75
CA ALA A 81 -14.36 7.82 21.11
C ALA A 81 -15.83 7.38 21.24
N ASP A 82 -16.72 7.89 20.39
CA ASP A 82 -18.13 7.52 20.28
C ASP A 82 -18.40 6.40 19.26
N GLY A 83 -17.36 5.93 18.56
CA GLY A 83 -17.45 4.91 17.51
C GLY A 83 -18.16 5.36 16.23
N SER A 84 -18.53 6.63 16.08
CA SER A 84 -19.33 7.09 14.93
C SER A 84 -18.54 7.27 13.63
N LYS A 85 -17.20 7.24 13.69
CA LYS A 85 -16.31 7.38 12.54
C LYS A 85 -15.01 6.61 12.72
N ILE A 86 -14.34 6.34 11.60
CA ILE A 86 -12.93 5.91 11.60
C ILE A 86 -12.06 7.17 11.58
N GLU A 87 -11.17 7.32 12.57
CA GLU A 87 -10.23 8.45 12.66
C GLU A 87 -8.95 8.19 11.87
N SER A 88 -8.45 6.95 11.88
CA SER A 88 -7.24 6.57 11.15
C SER A 88 -7.23 5.09 10.80
N VAL A 89 -6.54 4.74 9.71
CA VAL A 89 -6.30 3.35 9.31
C VAL A 89 -4.82 3.15 9.05
N SER A 90 -4.18 2.30 9.84
CA SER A 90 -2.73 2.11 9.90
C SER A 90 -2.03 3.49 10.01
N GLU A 91 -0.97 3.68 9.23
CA GLU A 91 -0.23 4.94 9.12
C GLU A 91 -0.81 5.85 8.03
N VAL A 92 -2.13 5.84 7.80
CA VAL A 92 -2.78 6.67 6.78
C VAL A 92 -3.66 7.73 7.41
N SER A 93 -3.39 8.98 7.02
CA SER A 93 -4.30 10.11 7.24
C SER A 93 -4.84 10.63 5.91
N LEU A 94 -6.01 11.27 5.99
CA LEU A 94 -6.76 11.78 4.85
C LEU A 94 -6.91 13.29 4.97
N ASP A 95 -6.98 13.98 3.83
CA ASP A 95 -7.44 15.35 3.76
C ASP A 95 -8.89 15.50 4.29
N ALA A 96 -9.26 16.72 4.69
CA ALA A 96 -10.57 17.00 5.28
C ALA A 96 -11.76 16.73 4.35
N ASP A 97 -11.55 16.73 3.04
CA ASP A 97 -12.60 16.40 2.06
C ASP A 97 -12.76 14.89 1.84
N LEU A 98 -11.89 14.07 2.46
CA LEU A 98 -11.87 12.61 2.38
C LEU A 98 -12.22 11.96 3.72
N GLY A 99 -12.87 10.80 3.64
CA GLY A 99 -13.23 9.98 4.78
C GLY A 99 -13.02 8.49 4.52
N TRP A 100 -13.33 7.68 5.52
CA TRP A 100 -13.30 6.23 5.40
C TRP A 100 -14.71 5.68 5.23
N GLY A 101 -14.94 4.99 4.12
CA GLY A 101 -16.14 4.21 3.86
C GLY A 101 -16.00 2.78 4.37
N VAL A 102 -17.13 2.16 4.69
CA VAL A 102 -17.21 0.76 5.09
C VAL A 102 -18.21 0.03 4.20
N ARG A 103 -17.77 -1.09 3.63
CA ARG A 103 -18.62 -2.02 2.90
C ARG A 103 -18.75 -3.33 3.65
N LEU A 104 -19.96 -3.89 3.66
CA LEU A 104 -20.23 -5.24 4.12
C LEU A 104 -20.69 -6.07 2.93
N ASN A 105 -19.94 -7.11 2.60
CA ASN A 105 -20.22 -8.01 1.46
C ASN A 105 -20.41 -7.25 0.13
N GLY A 106 -19.65 -6.17 -0.06
CA GLY A 106 -19.69 -5.33 -1.25
C GLY A 106 -20.72 -4.18 -1.22
N GLU A 107 -21.59 -4.11 -0.21
CA GLU A 107 -22.57 -3.04 -0.06
C GLU A 107 -22.07 -1.96 0.91
N ASP A 108 -22.15 -0.68 0.51
CA ASP A 108 -21.84 0.45 1.38
C ASP A 108 -22.79 0.48 2.58
N ILE A 109 -22.23 0.51 3.79
CA ILE A 109 -23.00 0.61 5.02
C ILE A 109 -22.60 1.87 5.80
N PRO A 110 -23.58 2.67 6.24
CA PRO A 110 -23.29 3.88 6.97
C PRO A 110 -22.94 3.58 8.44
N PRO A 111 -22.29 4.51 9.18
CA PRO A 111 -21.82 4.27 10.54
C PRO A 111 -22.90 3.82 11.54
N GLU A 112 -24.14 4.27 11.38
CA GLU A 112 -25.29 3.84 12.18
C GLU A 112 -25.63 2.35 12.02
N SER A 113 -25.12 1.69 10.97
CA SER A 113 -25.29 0.26 10.70
C SER A 113 -24.12 -0.59 11.18
N TRP A 114 -23.09 -0.01 11.82
CA TRP A 114 -21.91 -0.78 12.27
C TRP A 114 -22.20 -1.74 13.43
N ASP A 115 -23.36 -1.61 14.10
CA ASP A 115 -23.81 -2.58 15.12
C ASP A 115 -24.54 -3.80 14.52
N LYS A 116 -24.55 -3.93 13.19
CA LYS A 116 -25.09 -5.11 12.49
C LYS A 116 -24.26 -6.35 12.82
N LEU A 117 -24.95 -7.43 13.18
CA LEU A 117 -24.36 -8.74 13.41
C LEU A 117 -23.79 -9.32 12.12
N LEU A 118 -22.60 -9.90 12.23
CA LEU A 118 -21.94 -10.59 11.14
C LEU A 118 -22.21 -12.09 11.19
N SER A 119 -22.11 -12.71 10.03
CA SER A 119 -22.13 -14.14 9.83
C SER A 119 -20.73 -14.66 9.54
N ASN A 120 -20.53 -15.97 9.77
CA ASN A 120 -19.32 -16.64 9.32
C ASN A 120 -19.15 -16.41 7.80
N ARG A 121 -17.92 -16.07 7.38
CA ARG A 121 -17.52 -15.75 5.99
C ARG A 121 -17.99 -14.41 5.43
N ASP A 122 -18.52 -13.53 6.27
CA ASP A 122 -18.72 -12.14 5.86
C ASP A 122 -17.40 -11.45 5.53
N GLU A 123 -17.47 -10.47 4.64
CA GLU A 123 -16.39 -9.58 4.26
C GLU A 123 -16.71 -8.15 4.68
N VAL A 124 -15.85 -7.57 5.51
CA VAL A 124 -15.89 -6.14 5.86
C VAL A 124 -14.74 -5.47 5.13
N MET A 125 -15.03 -4.47 4.31
CA MET A 125 -14.03 -3.71 3.58
C MET A 125 -14.03 -2.24 4.02
N VAL A 126 -12.85 -1.68 4.24
CA VAL A 126 -12.62 -0.28 4.56
C VAL A 126 -11.88 0.37 3.40
N LEU A 127 -12.39 1.49 2.91
CA LEU A 127 -11.85 2.18 1.74
C LEU A 127 -11.91 3.70 1.90
N VAL A 128 -11.11 4.42 1.12
CA VAL A 128 -11.13 5.89 1.11
C VAL A 128 -12.27 6.41 0.24
N GLU A 129 -13.08 7.31 0.78
CA GLU A 129 -14.21 7.95 0.12
C GLU A 129 -14.08 9.47 0.15
N ALA A 130 -14.71 10.12 -0.83
CA ALA A 130 -14.85 11.58 -0.84
C ALA A 130 -16.15 11.96 -0.09
N HIS A 131 -16.10 13.00 0.73
CA HIS A 131 -17.28 13.58 1.39
C HIS A 131 -18.21 14.33 0.44
N THR A 132 -17.83 14.50 -0.83
CA THR A 132 -18.62 15.23 -1.83
C THR A 132 -19.54 14.30 -2.62
N ASN A 133 -20.75 14.78 -2.92
CA ASN A 133 -21.73 14.13 -3.79
C ASN A 133 -21.36 14.19 -5.29
N ASP A 134 -20.20 14.76 -5.61
CA ASP A 134 -19.71 14.82 -6.98
C ASP A 134 -19.31 13.39 -7.37
N GLY A 135 -19.98 12.88 -8.41
CA GLY A 135 -19.96 11.47 -8.82
C GLY A 135 -18.55 10.86 -8.99
N PRO A 136 -18.49 9.53 -9.20
CA PRO A 136 -17.26 8.73 -9.13
C PRO A 136 -16.11 9.20 -10.04
N ASP A 137 -16.39 9.96 -11.10
CA ASP A 137 -15.42 10.33 -12.15
C ASP A 137 -14.53 11.56 -11.84
N ARG A 138 -14.74 12.27 -10.72
CA ARG A 138 -13.88 13.42 -10.32
C ARG A 138 -12.87 13.09 -9.22
N LYS A 139 -12.82 11.85 -8.74
CA LYS A 139 -12.06 11.44 -7.56
C LYS A 139 -10.62 11.07 -7.92
N ASN A 140 -9.86 12.07 -8.34
CA ASN A 140 -8.42 11.92 -8.44
C ASN A 140 -7.80 12.34 -7.11
N HIS A 141 -6.74 11.64 -6.73
CA HIS A 141 -5.99 11.92 -5.50
C HIS A 141 -4.52 12.09 -5.83
N VAL A 142 -3.81 12.75 -4.94
CA VAL A 142 -2.36 12.70 -4.87
C VAL A 142 -1.96 12.10 -3.53
N VAL A 143 -0.81 11.45 -3.50
CA VAL A 143 -0.35 10.75 -2.30
C VAL A 143 0.97 11.33 -1.86
N LEU A 144 1.08 11.63 -0.57
CA LEU A 144 2.34 11.87 0.11
C LEU A 144 2.72 10.62 0.89
N LYS A 145 3.93 10.10 0.64
CA LYS A 145 4.55 9.00 1.37
C LYS A 145 5.72 9.52 2.19
N ILE A 146 5.68 9.32 3.50
CA ILE A 146 6.81 9.53 4.41
C ILE A 146 7.57 8.23 4.57
N ASN A 147 8.88 8.30 4.44
CA ASN A 147 9.76 7.14 4.55
C ASN A 147 11.04 7.52 5.31
N GLY A 148 11.19 7.01 6.54
CA GLY A 148 12.38 7.20 7.38
C GLY A 148 13.62 6.42 6.92
N GLY A 149 13.55 5.77 5.76
CA GLY A 149 14.62 4.94 5.22
C GLY A 149 14.90 3.72 6.09
N LEU A 150 16.08 3.13 5.90
CA LEU A 150 16.46 1.91 6.62
C LEU A 150 16.71 2.12 8.12
N ASN A 151 16.97 3.35 8.55
CA ASN A 151 17.33 3.65 9.94
C ASN A 151 16.13 3.95 10.83
N TYR A 152 15.01 4.39 10.24
CA TYR A 152 13.78 4.71 10.96
C TYR A 152 12.58 4.08 10.24
N PRO A 153 12.51 2.73 10.17
CA PRO A 153 11.44 2.04 9.44
C PRO A 153 10.04 2.30 10.03
N THR A 154 9.96 2.72 11.29
CA THR A 154 8.71 3.12 11.96
C THR A 154 8.26 4.53 11.58
N LEU A 155 9.14 5.36 11.03
CA LEU A 155 8.78 6.67 10.49
C LEU A 155 8.25 6.49 9.07
N LYS A 156 7.06 5.90 8.99
CA LYS A 156 6.37 5.58 7.75
C LYS A 156 4.94 6.10 7.87
N HIS A 157 4.52 6.92 6.92
CA HIS A 157 3.18 7.51 6.93
C HIS A 157 2.70 7.76 5.51
N TYR A 158 1.39 7.70 5.28
CA TYR A 158 0.77 8.13 4.02
C TYR A 158 -0.27 9.21 4.32
N TYR A 159 -0.24 10.26 3.52
CA TYR A 159 -1.28 11.27 3.48
C TYR A 159 -1.91 11.29 2.10
N ILE A 160 -3.23 11.18 2.03
CA ILE A 160 -3.97 11.21 0.77
C ILE A 160 -4.73 12.53 0.70
N ASP A 161 -4.51 13.26 -0.38
CA ASP A 161 -5.15 14.55 -0.64
C ASP A 161 -5.99 14.49 -1.92
N MET A 162 -7.04 15.30 -2.00
CA MET A 162 -7.79 15.48 -3.23
C MET A 162 -6.92 16.19 -4.27
N TYR A 163 -6.93 15.68 -5.50
CA TYR A 163 -6.29 16.37 -6.60
C TYR A 163 -7.11 17.61 -6.99
N THR A 164 -6.42 18.74 -7.14
CA THR A 164 -6.92 19.95 -7.80
C THR A 164 -5.92 20.39 -8.85
N ASP A 165 -6.36 21.11 -9.89
CA ASP A 165 -5.46 21.55 -10.97
C ASP A 165 -4.34 22.51 -10.53
N SER A 166 -4.44 23.04 -9.31
CA SER A 166 -3.46 23.95 -8.72
C SER A 166 -2.59 23.29 -7.64
N ILE A 167 -2.78 22.01 -7.32
CA ILE A 167 -2.01 21.36 -6.25
C ILE A 167 -0.55 21.20 -6.66
N SER A 168 0.35 21.76 -5.85
CA SER A 168 1.80 21.63 -6.00
C SER A 168 2.37 20.66 -4.97
N VAL A 169 3.61 20.20 -5.19
CA VAL A 169 4.36 19.41 -4.19
C VAL A 169 4.40 20.16 -2.86
N ARG A 170 4.72 21.46 -2.88
CA ARG A 170 4.74 22.33 -1.69
C ARG A 170 3.39 22.31 -0.97
N GLN A 171 2.30 22.50 -1.72
CA GLN A 171 0.97 22.55 -1.12
C GLN A 171 0.62 21.22 -0.47
N LEU A 172 0.87 20.09 -1.14
CA LEU A 172 0.63 18.76 -0.59
C LEU A 172 1.42 18.51 0.71
N LEU A 173 2.70 18.90 0.74
CA LEU A 173 3.53 18.78 1.95
C LEU A 173 2.94 19.58 3.11
N LEU A 174 2.50 20.82 2.86
CA LEU A 174 1.91 21.69 3.89
C LEU A 174 0.54 21.20 4.36
N ASN A 175 -0.32 20.75 3.43
CA ASN A 175 -1.65 20.21 3.74
C ASN A 175 -1.58 19.03 4.68
N SER A 176 -0.56 18.17 4.54
CA SER A 176 -0.40 17.00 5.41
C SER A 176 -0.29 17.34 6.89
N GLY A 177 0.16 18.56 7.24
CA GLY A 177 0.46 18.96 8.62
C GLY A 177 1.66 18.25 9.26
N ILE A 178 2.17 17.18 8.64
CA ILE A 178 3.26 16.35 9.17
C ILE A 178 4.63 16.90 8.74
N VAL A 179 4.69 17.57 7.58
CA VAL A 179 5.93 18.10 7.02
C VAL A 179 6.10 19.57 7.36
N GLN A 180 7.26 19.92 7.91
CA GLN A 180 7.67 21.31 8.11
C GLN A 180 8.77 21.68 7.13
N LEU A 181 8.57 22.77 6.40
CA LEU A 181 9.58 23.33 5.51
C LEU A 181 10.48 24.31 6.27
N ASN A 182 11.68 24.55 5.74
CA ASN A 182 12.57 25.57 6.30
C ASN A 182 12.02 27.00 6.10
N GLU A 183 12.70 28.01 6.63
CA GLU A 183 12.28 29.42 6.52
C GLU A 183 12.08 29.89 5.07
N SER A 184 12.96 29.46 4.17
CA SER A 184 12.85 29.76 2.73
C SER A 184 11.72 29.02 2.04
N ARG A 185 11.11 28.06 2.74
CA ARG A 185 10.16 27.04 2.29
C ARG A 185 10.71 26.13 1.19
N LYS A 186 11.96 26.23 0.75
CA LYS A 186 12.47 25.45 -0.39
C LYS A 186 12.76 23.99 -0.06
N SER A 187 13.08 23.67 1.18
CA SER A 187 13.41 22.29 1.55
C SER A 187 12.65 21.84 2.79
N VAL A 188 12.50 20.53 2.93
CA VAL A 188 11.95 19.91 4.14
C VAL A 188 12.97 20.07 5.27
N MET A 189 12.50 20.61 6.40
CA MET A 189 13.28 20.80 7.63
C MET A 189 13.05 19.65 8.60
N SER A 190 11.79 19.27 8.80
CA SER A 190 11.42 18.14 9.66
C SER A 190 10.16 17.45 9.16
N VAL A 191 9.98 16.21 9.59
CA VAL A 191 8.78 15.41 9.34
C VAL A 191 8.38 14.76 10.65
N ASP A 192 7.13 14.94 11.07
CA ASP A 192 6.60 14.45 12.35
C ASP A 192 7.50 14.80 13.55
N GLY A 193 8.01 16.04 13.55
CA GLY A 193 8.95 16.52 14.57
C GLY A 193 10.39 15.99 14.45
N TYR A 194 10.68 15.02 13.59
CA TYR A 194 12.03 14.51 13.37
C TYR A 194 12.86 15.46 12.48
N MET A 195 13.95 15.99 13.05
CA MET A 195 14.96 16.76 12.33
C MET A 195 16.14 15.85 11.93
N PRO A 196 16.62 15.91 10.67
CA PRO A 196 17.78 15.14 10.24
C PRO A 196 19.04 15.48 11.05
N ARG A 197 19.85 14.46 11.32
CA ARG A 197 21.20 14.64 11.88
C ARG A 197 22.16 15.16 10.80
N VAL A 198 23.38 15.53 11.20
CA VAL A 198 24.44 16.02 10.28
C VAL A 198 24.82 15.03 9.16
N THR A 199 24.52 13.74 9.33
CA THR A 199 24.76 12.67 8.34
C THR A 199 23.51 12.29 7.56
N GLU A 200 22.43 13.04 7.70
CA GLU A 200 21.12 12.72 7.16
C GLU A 200 20.52 13.95 6.47
N ARG A 201 19.62 13.71 5.52
CA ARG A 201 18.82 14.76 4.90
C ARG A 201 17.48 14.23 4.43
N TRP A 202 16.50 15.11 4.38
CA TRP A 202 15.25 14.84 3.68
C TRP A 202 15.42 15.03 2.18
N ILE A 203 14.96 14.05 1.41
CA ILE A 203 14.91 14.10 -0.05
C ILE A 203 13.44 14.00 -0.47
N VAL A 204 13.02 14.91 -1.34
CA VAL A 204 11.69 14.84 -1.96
C VAL A 204 11.80 14.18 -3.33
N LYS A 205 10.88 13.27 -3.64
CA LYS A 205 10.73 12.66 -4.96
C LYS A 205 9.28 12.79 -5.43
N VAL A 206 9.08 12.90 -6.74
CA VAL A 206 7.78 12.70 -7.39
C VAL A 206 7.90 11.49 -8.30
N ASN A 207 7.03 10.49 -8.12
CA ASN A 207 7.01 9.26 -8.91
C ASN A 207 8.40 8.63 -9.03
N ASN A 208 9.08 8.45 -7.89
CA ASN A 208 10.43 7.91 -7.75
C ASN A 208 11.57 8.75 -8.34
N LYS A 209 11.29 9.95 -8.87
CA LYS A 209 12.32 10.88 -9.37
C LYS A 209 12.62 11.95 -8.33
N LYS A 210 13.90 12.06 -7.93
CA LYS A 210 14.35 13.10 -7.01
C LYS A 210 14.07 14.49 -7.56
N LEU A 211 13.41 15.31 -6.75
CA LEU A 211 13.24 16.73 -6.98
C LEU A 211 14.48 17.49 -6.52
N LEU A 212 14.76 18.58 -7.21
CA LEU A 212 15.71 19.58 -6.74
C LEU A 212 15.04 20.43 -5.65
N ASP A 213 15.81 20.95 -4.71
CA ASP A 213 15.28 21.75 -3.59
C ASP A 213 14.47 22.98 -4.06
N SER A 214 14.76 23.52 -5.25
CA SER A 214 13.98 24.64 -5.79
C SER A 214 12.68 24.25 -6.51
N ALA A 215 12.37 22.95 -6.62
CA ALA A 215 11.30 22.45 -7.49
C ALA A 215 10.00 22.06 -6.76
N LEU A 216 9.83 22.45 -5.48
CA LEU A 216 8.59 22.17 -4.74
C LEU A 216 7.35 22.89 -5.30
N ASP A 217 7.53 23.92 -6.14
CA ASP A 217 6.41 24.60 -6.83
C ASP A 217 5.93 23.84 -8.08
N MET A 218 6.49 22.66 -8.37
CA MET A 218 6.00 21.77 -9.42
C MET A 218 4.53 21.39 -9.13
N LEU A 219 3.67 21.62 -10.13
CA LEU A 219 2.29 21.14 -10.12
C LEU A 219 2.26 19.62 -10.27
N LEU A 220 1.42 18.99 -9.46
CA LEU A 220 1.17 17.56 -9.50
C LEU A 220 0.13 17.23 -10.56
N LYS A 221 0.10 15.95 -10.93
CA LYS A 221 -0.93 15.36 -11.79
C LYS A 221 -1.79 14.39 -10.99
N PRO A 222 -2.98 14.05 -11.49
CA PRO A 222 -3.78 12.98 -10.92
C PRO A 222 -2.96 11.71 -10.68
N SER A 223 -3.08 11.13 -9.50
CA SER A 223 -2.37 9.91 -9.08
C SER A 223 -0.86 10.06 -8.88
N ASP A 224 -0.30 11.27 -8.90
CA ASP A 224 1.11 11.46 -8.55
C ASP A 224 1.38 11.09 -7.09
N THR A 225 2.53 10.46 -6.86
CA THR A 225 3.03 10.14 -5.53
C THR A 225 4.27 10.96 -5.22
N VAL A 226 4.19 11.77 -4.17
CA VAL A 226 5.31 12.47 -3.56
C VAL A 226 5.89 11.60 -2.45
N GLU A 227 7.19 11.31 -2.48
CA GLU A 227 7.89 10.64 -1.38
C GLU A 227 8.82 11.64 -0.68
N VAL A 228 8.75 11.72 0.64
CA VAL A 228 9.75 12.36 1.50
C VAL A 228 10.56 11.27 2.18
N LEU A 229 11.79 11.08 1.72
CA LEU A 229 12.71 10.04 2.16
C LEU A 229 13.81 10.62 3.03
N LEU A 230 14.04 10.03 4.21
CA LEU A 230 15.25 10.28 4.98
C LEU A 230 16.40 9.48 4.38
N ASP A 231 17.40 10.18 3.86
CA ASP A 231 18.56 9.58 3.22
C ASP A 231 19.83 9.95 3.99
N ARG A 232 20.86 9.09 3.89
CA ARG A 232 22.18 9.41 4.42
C ARG A 232 22.94 10.28 3.41
N ILE A 233 23.79 11.16 3.94
CA ILE A 233 24.72 11.97 3.14
C ILE A 233 26.01 11.17 2.90
#